data_AF-A0A2N5IP89-F1
#
_entry.id   AF-A0A2N5IP89-F1
#
_cell.length_a   1.000
_cell.length_b   1.000
_cell.length_c   1.000
_cell.angle_alpha   90.00
_cell.angle_beta   90.00
_cell.angle_gamma   90.00
#
_symmetry.space_group_name_H-M   'P 1'
#
loop_
_entity.id
_entity.type
_entity.pdbx_description
1 polymer ?
#
loop_
_entity_poly.entity_id
_entity_poly.type
_entity_poly.pdbx_seq_one_letter_code
_entity_poly.pdbx_strand_id
1 'polypeptide(L)'
;MSVTALTPGETQLTIQTGGITKTVPVTVYPAGLYPILDDQLPYSNNGVTFTRGSTPGSVHVKGTATKWASISVNITLQAGEYTLACKGANNWDYGVQVAIPGDSANNLKAPSDTQPVTGTLAAGKYYCELFVNENRTVDLDLTPTLTKNN
;
A
#
# COMPACT_ATOMS: atom_id res chain seq x y z
N MET A 1 16.01 -1.93 -20.78
CA MET A 1 17.04 -1.82 -19.73
C MET A 1 16.32 -1.41 -18.45
N SER A 2 16.47 -2.16 -17.36
CA SER A 2 15.86 -1.83 -16.06
C SER A 2 16.96 -1.75 -15.00
N VAL A 3 16.78 -0.86 -14.03
CA VAL A 3 17.64 -0.73 -12.85
C VAL A 3 16.81 -1.20 -11.65
N THR A 4 17.32 -2.16 -10.90
CA THR A 4 16.64 -2.74 -9.73
C THR A 4 17.56 -2.60 -8.52
N ALA A 5 17.03 -2.02 -7.44
CA ALA A 5 17.76 -1.88 -6.20
C ALA A 5 17.65 -3.16 -5.35
N LEU A 6 18.74 -3.53 -4.68
CA LEU A 6 18.80 -4.71 -3.81
C LEU A 6 18.24 -4.45 -2.41
N THR A 7 18.36 -3.20 -1.93
CA THR A 7 17.94 -2.78 -0.60
C THR A 7 17.29 -1.39 -0.63
N PRO A 8 16.25 -1.16 0.19
CA PRO A 8 15.69 0.17 0.39
C PRO A 8 16.68 1.13 1.06
N GLY A 9 16.46 2.42 0.87
CA GLY A 9 17.24 3.50 1.47
C GLY A 9 17.63 4.58 0.49
N GLU A 10 18.37 5.57 0.99
CA GLU A 10 19.03 6.55 0.14
C GLU A 10 20.16 5.88 -0.66
N THR A 11 20.21 6.18 -1.95
CA THR A 11 21.22 5.73 -2.87
C THR A 11 21.43 6.79 -3.95
N GLN A 12 22.26 6.49 -4.95
CA GLN A 12 22.49 7.39 -6.07
C GLN A 12 22.66 6.63 -7.37
N LEU A 13 22.12 7.18 -8.44
CA LEU A 13 22.44 6.74 -9.80
C LEU A 13 23.64 7.54 -10.29
N THR A 14 24.71 6.83 -10.66
CA THR A 14 25.88 7.42 -11.29
C THR A 14 25.73 7.36 -12.80
N ILE A 15 25.72 8.53 -13.44
CA ILE A 15 25.77 8.65 -14.90
C ILE A 15 27.20 9.06 -15.28
N GLN A 16 27.89 8.18 -16.01
CA GLN A 16 29.24 8.44 -16.48
C GLN A 16 29.29 8.45 -18.01
N THR A 17 29.87 9.49 -18.58
CA THR A 17 30.15 9.58 -20.02
C THR A 17 31.58 10.08 -20.22
N GLY A 18 32.44 9.25 -20.82
CA GLY A 18 33.88 9.50 -20.84
C GLY A 18 34.44 9.72 -19.43
N GLY A 19 35.05 10.89 -19.20
CA GLY A 19 35.61 11.31 -17.90
C GLY A 19 34.66 12.13 -17.01
N ILE A 20 33.41 12.36 -17.43
CA ILE A 20 32.44 13.13 -16.63
C ILE A 20 31.56 12.19 -15.83
N THR A 21 31.46 12.45 -14.52
CA THR A 21 30.57 11.73 -13.60
C THR A 21 29.53 12.70 -13.02
N LYS A 22 28.26 12.30 -13.05
CA LYS A 22 27.15 12.97 -12.36
C LYS A 22 26.41 11.98 -11.47
N THR A 23 26.01 12.43 -10.29
CA THR A 23 25.20 11.67 -9.35
C THR A 23 23.80 12.25 -9.27
N VAL A 24 22.81 11.37 -9.33
CA VAL A 24 21.40 11.70 -9.07
C VAL A 24 21.04 11.02 -7.76
N PRO A 25 20.68 11.77 -6.70
CA PRO A 25 20.20 11.16 -5.47
C PRO A 25 18.88 10.43 -5.76
N VAL A 26 18.76 9.21 -5.27
CA VAL A 26 17.58 8.36 -5.42
C VAL A 26 17.23 7.78 -4.06
N THR A 27 15.95 7.77 -3.72
CA THR A 27 15.45 7.03 -2.55
C THR A 27 14.73 5.79 -3.05
N VAL A 28 15.23 4.63 -2.65
CA VAL A 28 14.60 3.34 -2.93
C VAL A 28 13.69 3.02 -1.77
N TYR A 29 12.40 2.93 -2.02
CA TYR A 29 11.46 2.44 -1.02
C TYR A 29 11.47 0.91 -1.00
N PRO A 30 11.16 0.26 0.15
CA PRO A 30 10.86 -1.16 0.18
C PRO A 30 9.92 -1.51 -0.96
N ALA A 31 10.13 -2.69 -1.56
CA ALA A 31 9.09 -3.32 -2.35
C ALA A 31 7.96 -3.71 -1.39
N GLY A 32 7.22 -2.72 -0.88
CA GLY A 32 5.92 -2.94 -0.31
C GLY A 32 5.14 -3.65 -1.40
N LEU A 33 4.78 -4.89 -1.14
CA LEU A 33 3.94 -5.66 -2.06
C LEU A 33 2.54 -5.07 -2.12
N TYR A 34 2.25 -4.10 -1.25
CA TYR A 34 1.07 -3.26 -1.36
C TYR A 34 1.27 -2.33 -2.57
N PRO A 35 0.43 -2.48 -3.59
CA PRO A 35 0.58 -1.75 -4.86
C PRO A 35 0.39 -0.25 -4.68
N ILE A 36 1.19 0.52 -5.40
CA ILE A 36 1.04 1.98 -5.50
C ILE A 36 -0.23 2.25 -6.32
N LEU A 37 -1.15 3.03 -5.76
CA LEU A 37 -2.44 3.33 -6.38
C LEU A 37 -2.42 4.57 -7.29
N ASP A 38 -1.26 5.17 -7.54
CA ASP A 38 -1.11 6.44 -8.24
C ASP A 38 -1.83 6.50 -9.59
N ASP A 39 -1.83 5.42 -10.38
CA ASP A 39 -2.51 5.37 -11.68
C ASP A 39 -4.05 5.38 -11.58
N GLN A 40 -4.59 5.12 -10.38
CA GLN A 40 -6.02 5.17 -10.09
C GLN A 40 -6.44 6.47 -9.39
N LEU A 41 -5.49 7.29 -8.93
CA LEU A 41 -5.77 8.51 -8.16
C LEU A 41 -5.79 9.75 -9.08
N PRO A 42 -6.66 10.75 -8.82
CA PRO A 42 -7.66 10.78 -7.77
C PRO A 42 -8.86 9.88 -8.08
N TYR A 43 -9.45 9.31 -7.03
CA TYR A 43 -10.64 8.46 -7.12
C TYR A 43 -11.63 8.83 -6.03
N SER A 44 -12.91 8.92 -6.36
CA SER A 44 -13.97 9.19 -5.38
C SER A 44 -15.01 8.09 -5.40
N ASN A 45 -15.38 7.61 -4.22
CA ASN A 45 -16.38 6.57 -4.04
C ASN A 45 -17.10 6.76 -2.70
N ASN A 46 -18.42 6.58 -2.68
CA ASN A 46 -19.26 6.63 -1.47
C ASN A 46 -18.99 7.84 -0.53
N GLY A 47 -18.76 9.03 -1.09
CA GLY A 47 -18.55 10.26 -0.31
C GLY A 47 -17.12 10.48 0.21
N VAL A 48 -16.19 9.59 -0.15
CA VAL A 48 -14.76 9.71 0.18
C VAL A 48 -13.96 9.89 -1.11
N THR A 49 -12.98 10.77 -1.06
CA THR A 49 -12.00 10.98 -2.12
C THR A 49 -10.64 10.47 -1.65
N PHE A 50 -10.02 9.67 -2.50
CA PHE A 50 -8.66 9.15 -2.38
C PHE A 50 -7.78 9.96 -3.33
N THR A 51 -6.72 10.56 -2.82
CA THR A 51 -5.70 11.27 -3.63
C THR A 51 -4.30 10.84 -3.22
N ARG A 52 -3.29 11.21 -4.01
CA ARG A 52 -1.90 11.01 -3.61
C ARG A 52 -1.63 11.69 -2.28
N GLY A 53 -1.01 10.98 -1.34
CA GLY A 53 -0.67 11.50 -0.03
C GLY A 53 0.58 12.37 -0.02
N SER A 54 0.91 12.86 1.17
CA SER A 54 2.05 13.75 1.42
C SER A 54 3.42 13.06 1.37
N THR A 55 3.44 11.72 1.49
CA THR A 55 4.66 10.90 1.43
C THR A 55 4.56 9.85 0.33
N PRO A 56 5.66 9.46 -0.32
CA PRO A 56 5.62 8.39 -1.32
C PRO A 56 5.01 7.10 -0.77
N GLY A 57 4.01 6.56 -1.47
CA GLY A 57 3.27 5.36 -1.05
C GLY A 57 2.12 5.61 -0.08
N SER A 58 1.89 6.84 0.40
CA SER A 58 0.67 7.18 1.15
C SER A 58 -0.46 7.64 0.23
N VAL A 59 -1.69 7.41 0.68
CA VAL A 59 -2.92 7.88 0.05
C VAL A 59 -3.62 8.80 1.04
N HIS A 60 -3.88 10.04 0.62
CA HIS A 60 -4.70 10.96 1.38
C HIS A 60 -6.17 10.59 1.19
N VAL A 61 -6.88 10.39 2.30
CA VAL A 61 -8.27 9.94 2.30
C VAL A 61 -9.11 10.99 3.01
N LYS A 62 -10.06 11.55 2.28
CA LYS A 62 -10.86 12.69 2.75
C LYS A 62 -12.34 12.56 2.43
N GLY A 63 -13.17 12.82 3.42
CA GLY A 63 -14.63 12.90 3.27
C GLY A 63 -15.36 12.14 4.35
N THR A 64 -16.68 12.01 4.17
CA THR A 64 -17.55 11.22 5.04
C THR A 64 -18.14 10.09 4.22
N ALA A 65 -17.82 8.87 4.62
CA ALA A 65 -18.30 7.67 3.97
C ALA A 65 -19.82 7.51 4.17
N THR A 66 -20.58 7.57 3.08
CA THR A 66 -22.05 7.34 3.10
C THR A 66 -22.41 5.85 3.07
N LYS A 67 -21.44 5.02 2.65
CA LYS A 67 -21.40 3.55 2.67
C LYS A 67 -19.92 3.14 2.74
N TRP A 68 -19.61 1.85 2.83
CA TRP A 68 -18.24 1.33 2.72
C TRP A 68 -17.55 1.91 1.47
N ALA A 69 -16.61 2.83 1.67
CA ALA A 69 -15.90 3.51 0.61
C ALA A 69 -14.53 2.88 0.44
N SER A 70 -14.17 2.53 -0.79
CA SER A 70 -12.88 1.90 -1.03
C SER A 70 -12.33 2.12 -2.42
N ILE A 71 -11.01 1.93 -2.52
CA ILE A 71 -10.23 1.81 -3.74
C ILE A 71 -9.43 0.51 -3.67
N SER A 72 -9.39 -0.25 -4.77
CA SER A 72 -8.79 -1.58 -4.77
C SER A 72 -8.04 -1.89 -6.06
N VAL A 73 -7.05 -2.76 -5.94
CA VAL A 73 -6.24 -3.25 -7.05
C VAL A 73 -5.84 -4.70 -6.79
N ASN A 74 -5.63 -5.46 -7.85
CA ASN A 74 -5.27 -6.86 -7.75
C ASN A 74 -3.76 -7.06 -7.84
N ILE A 75 -3.21 -7.92 -7.00
CA ILE A 75 -1.83 -8.40 -7.05
C ILE A 75 -1.80 -9.93 -7.12
N THR A 76 -0.67 -10.48 -7.55
CA THR A 76 -0.43 -11.94 -7.48
C THR A 76 0.66 -12.19 -6.44
N LEU A 77 0.37 -13.03 -5.45
CA LEU A 77 1.30 -13.42 -4.40
C LEU A 77 1.74 -14.87 -4.58
N GLN A 78 2.97 -15.15 -4.16
CA GLN A 78 3.44 -16.52 -3.96
C GLN A 78 2.98 -17.01 -2.59
N ALA A 79 3.01 -18.33 -2.36
CA ALA A 79 2.78 -18.84 -1.02
C ALA A 79 3.88 -18.35 -0.05
N GLY A 80 3.49 -18.06 1.19
CA GLY A 80 4.43 -17.68 2.25
C GLY A 80 3.74 -16.97 3.41
N GLU A 81 4.55 -16.58 4.39
CA GLU A 81 4.10 -15.75 5.50
C GLU A 81 4.24 -14.27 5.12
N TYR A 82 3.22 -13.48 5.43
CA TYR A 82 3.15 -12.06 5.10
C TYR A 82 2.70 -11.26 6.30
N THR A 83 3.19 -10.03 6.39
CA THR A 83 2.77 -9.03 7.37
C THR A 83 2.16 -7.83 6.64
N LEU A 84 0.91 -7.52 6.97
CA LEU A 84 0.19 -6.34 6.50
C LEU A 84 0.12 -5.32 7.64
N ALA A 85 0.54 -4.09 7.37
CA ALA A 85 0.40 -2.96 8.28
C ALA A 85 -0.15 -1.73 7.54
N CYS A 86 -0.68 -0.76 8.28
CA CYS A 86 -1.07 0.51 7.69
C CYS A 86 -0.91 1.68 8.66
N LYS A 87 -0.12 2.65 8.22
CA LYS A 87 0.04 3.89 8.96
C LYS A 87 -1.18 4.77 8.92
N GLY A 88 -1.54 5.32 10.07
CA GLY A 88 -2.73 6.16 10.22
C GLY A 88 -4.06 5.41 10.16
N ALA A 89 -4.05 4.07 10.08
CA ALA A 89 -5.26 3.26 10.10
C ALA A 89 -5.84 3.11 11.51
N ASN A 90 -7.14 2.85 11.57
CA ASN A 90 -7.88 2.55 12.79
C ASN A 90 -8.76 1.32 12.56
N ASN A 91 -8.13 0.14 12.57
CA ASN A 91 -8.78 -1.16 12.48
C ASN A 91 -9.88 -1.18 11.39
N TRP A 92 -11.11 -1.55 11.75
CA TRP A 92 -12.26 -1.65 10.85
C TRP A 92 -12.99 -0.32 10.60
N ASP A 93 -12.54 0.80 11.18
CA ASP A 93 -13.11 2.12 10.86
C ASP A 93 -12.55 2.66 9.54
N TYR A 94 -11.24 2.50 9.33
CA TYR A 94 -10.56 2.80 8.08
C TYR A 94 -9.17 2.18 8.11
N GLY A 95 -8.68 1.71 6.97
CA GLY A 95 -7.42 1.02 6.89
C GLY A 95 -7.28 0.25 5.60
N VAL A 96 -6.63 -0.91 5.67
CA VAL A 96 -6.39 -1.76 4.51
C VAL A 96 -6.72 -3.22 4.73
N GLN A 97 -6.93 -3.94 3.63
CA GLN A 97 -6.96 -5.40 3.64
C GLN A 97 -6.32 -5.98 2.39
N VAL A 98 -5.81 -7.20 2.54
CA VAL A 98 -5.32 -8.08 1.47
C VAL A 98 -6.07 -9.38 1.59
N ALA A 99 -6.90 -9.70 0.60
CA ALA A 99 -7.80 -10.83 0.68
C ALA A 99 -8.07 -11.46 -0.68
N ILE A 100 -8.53 -12.71 -0.66
CA ILE A 100 -9.11 -13.35 -1.83
C ILE A 100 -10.63 -13.11 -1.79
N PRO A 101 -11.27 -12.64 -2.88
CA PRO A 101 -12.72 -12.44 -2.89
C PRO A 101 -13.45 -13.74 -2.56
N GLY A 102 -14.29 -13.73 -1.51
CA GLY A 102 -15.11 -14.88 -1.11
C GLY A 102 -14.40 -15.94 -0.25
N ASP A 103 -13.12 -15.76 0.08
CA ASP A 103 -12.39 -16.67 0.97
C ASP A 103 -12.00 -15.94 2.24
N SER A 104 -12.47 -16.42 3.41
CA SER A 104 -12.15 -15.84 4.71
C SER A 104 -10.81 -16.32 5.27
N ALA A 105 -10.31 -17.48 4.82
CA ALA A 105 -9.14 -18.16 5.37
C ALA A 105 -7.81 -17.59 4.87
N ASN A 106 -7.79 -17.02 3.66
CA ASN A 106 -6.58 -16.49 3.02
C ASN A 106 -6.54 -14.96 3.03
N ASN A 107 -6.56 -14.33 4.22
CA ASN A 107 -6.69 -12.88 4.35
C ASN A 107 -5.80 -12.27 5.44
N LEU A 108 -5.35 -11.04 5.21
CA LEU A 108 -4.85 -10.13 6.24
C LEU A 108 -5.72 -8.87 6.19
N LYS A 109 -6.33 -8.46 7.32
CA LYS A 109 -7.37 -7.41 7.30
C LYS A 109 -7.23 -6.43 8.45
N ALA A 110 -7.59 -5.17 8.18
CA ALA A 110 -7.77 -4.12 9.17
C ALA A 110 -6.59 -3.96 10.14
N PRO A 111 -5.32 -3.95 9.67
CA PRO A 111 -4.20 -3.68 10.56
C PRO A 111 -4.20 -2.20 10.95
N SER A 112 -3.45 -1.90 12.01
CA SER A 112 -3.05 -0.53 12.35
C SER A 112 -1.55 -0.48 12.61
N ASP A 113 -1.00 0.73 12.76
CA ASP A 113 0.42 0.92 13.11
C ASP A 113 0.85 0.18 14.37
N THR A 114 -0.05 0.10 15.34
CA THR A 114 0.23 -0.53 16.64
C THR A 114 -0.14 -2.01 16.65
N GLN A 115 -0.84 -2.49 15.62
CA GLN A 115 -1.32 -3.86 15.49
C GLN A 115 -1.22 -4.32 14.02
N PRO A 116 0.00 -4.62 13.52
CA PRO A 116 0.17 -5.27 12.24
C PRO A 116 -0.42 -6.68 12.27
N VAL A 117 -0.86 -7.18 11.12
CA VAL A 117 -1.45 -8.51 10.97
C VAL A 117 -0.52 -9.40 10.18
N THR A 118 -0.06 -10.49 10.79
CA THR A 118 0.79 -11.50 10.16
C THR A 118 0.01 -12.79 9.94
N GLY A 119 0.20 -13.43 8.78
CA GLY A 119 -0.42 -14.71 8.49
C GLY A 119 0.17 -15.38 7.26
N THR A 120 -0.10 -16.69 7.14
CA THR A 120 0.28 -17.46 5.95
C THR A 120 -0.76 -17.26 4.86
N LEU A 121 -0.29 -16.88 3.66
CA LEU A 121 -1.11 -16.73 2.46
C LEU A 121 -0.72 -17.79 1.43
N ALA A 122 -1.70 -18.41 0.79
CA ALA A 122 -1.48 -19.28 -0.35
C ALA A 122 -1.02 -18.50 -1.60
N ALA A 123 -0.48 -19.21 -2.59
CA ALA A 123 -0.22 -18.58 -3.89
C ALA A 123 -1.55 -18.26 -4.58
N GLY A 124 -1.69 -17.05 -5.13
CA GLY A 124 -2.97 -16.65 -5.74
C GLY A 124 -3.07 -15.18 -6.12
N LYS A 125 -4.22 -14.81 -6.67
CA LYS A 125 -4.59 -13.42 -6.93
C LYS A 125 -5.34 -12.86 -5.73
N TYR A 126 -4.82 -11.77 -5.19
CA TYR A 126 -5.38 -11.06 -4.05
C TYR A 126 -5.83 -9.69 -4.50
N TYR A 127 -6.88 -9.16 -3.90
CA TYR A 127 -7.15 -7.73 -3.96
C TYR A 127 -6.53 -7.07 -2.73
N CYS A 128 -5.94 -5.91 -2.96
CA CYS A 128 -5.49 -4.97 -1.94
C CYS A 128 -6.49 -3.81 -1.94
N GLU A 129 -7.05 -3.50 -0.78
CA GLU A 129 -8.07 -2.45 -0.65
C GLU A 129 -7.68 -1.47 0.45
N LEU A 130 -7.78 -0.18 0.15
CA LEU A 130 -7.91 0.87 1.15
C LEU A 130 -9.39 1.17 1.35
N PHE A 131 -9.84 1.20 2.59
CA PHE A 131 -11.25 1.37 2.91
C PHE A 131 -11.49 2.42 4.00
N VAL A 132 -12.69 2.97 3.98
CA VAL A 132 -13.32 3.75 5.04
C VAL A 132 -14.71 3.17 5.27
N ASN A 133 -14.98 2.77 6.51
CA ASN A 133 -16.26 2.19 6.89
C ASN A 133 -17.38 3.23 6.87
N GLU A 134 -18.61 2.77 6.72
CA GLU A 134 -19.80 3.60 6.68
C GLU A 134 -19.89 4.51 7.92
N ASN A 135 -20.34 5.75 7.71
CA ASN A 135 -20.49 6.79 8.74
C ASN A 135 -19.17 7.26 9.38
N ARG A 136 -18.01 6.98 8.78
CA ARG A 136 -16.72 7.52 9.22
C ARG A 136 -16.35 8.76 8.40
N THR A 137 -15.91 9.80 9.12
CA THR A 137 -15.29 10.98 8.53
C THR A 137 -13.78 10.90 8.70
N VAL A 138 -13.05 11.13 7.62
CA VAL A 138 -11.59 11.08 7.58
C VAL A 138 -11.04 12.30 6.84
N ASP A 139 -9.85 12.73 7.24
CA ASP A 139 -9.00 13.71 6.55
C ASP A 139 -7.56 13.44 7.01
N LEU A 140 -6.96 12.38 6.46
CA LEU A 140 -5.66 11.86 6.89
C LEU A 140 -4.97 11.06 5.78
N ASP A 141 -3.69 10.79 5.97
CA ASP A 141 -2.92 9.91 5.09
C ASP A 141 -2.88 8.49 5.63
N LEU A 142 -3.21 7.51 4.78
CA LEU A 142 -3.00 6.09 5.02
C LEU A 142 -1.76 5.61 4.27
N THR A 143 -0.84 4.94 4.97
CA THR A 143 0.37 4.36 4.35
C THR A 143 0.40 2.85 4.54
N PRO A 144 -0.14 2.08 3.58
CA PRO A 144 -0.15 0.64 3.68
C PRO A 144 1.20 0.01 3.36
N THR A 145 1.52 -1.08 4.05
CA THR A 145 2.69 -1.90 3.77
C THR A 145 2.30 -3.38 3.79
N LEU A 146 2.78 -4.12 2.81
CA LEU A 146 2.70 -5.58 2.77
C LEU A 146 4.11 -6.12 2.55
N THR A 147 4.57 -6.95 3.48
CA THR A 147 5.92 -7.50 3.46
C THR A 147 5.83 -9.02 3.52
N LYS A 148 6.63 -9.71 2.70
CA LYS A 148 6.83 -11.16 2.84
C LYS A 148 7.85 -11.41 3.94
N ASN A 149 7.52 -12.25 4.91
CA ASN A 149 8.44 -12.70 5.95
C ASN A 149 9.33 -13.82 5.36
N ASN A 150 10.61 -13.84 5.73
CA ASN A 150 11.59 -14.84 5.28
C ASN A 150 11.51 -16.12 6.11
#